data_AF-A0A7S0TWP4-F1
#
_entry.id   AF-A0A7S0TWP4-F1
#
_cell.length_a   1.000
_cell.length_b   1.000
_cell.length_c   1.000
_cell.angle_alpha   90.00
_cell.angle_beta   90.00
_cell.angle_gamma   90.00
#
_symmetry.space_group_name_H-M   'P 1'
#
loop_
_entity.id
_entity.type
_entity.pdbx_description
1 polymer ?
#
loop_
_entity_poly.entity_id
_entity_poly.type
_entity_poly.pdbx_seq_one_letter_code
_entity_poly.pdbx_strand_id
1 'polypeptide(L)'
;EALEGVPQDTEILTYCTGGIRCEKANAYLIQEMGYNNVGALKGGIVNYHQYAQDKNLTSAFLGVNHVFDQRMGQRVGQEILSNCEFCGVASDVQTDCANSACPRPFAMRRFIQCGECAARLEGGCCAGCQ
;
A
#
# COMPACT_ATOMS: atom_id res chain seq x y z
N GLU A 1 -13.82 -4.85 -17.88
CA GLU A 1 -13.49 -4.55 -16.46
C GLU A 1 -12.78 -5.75 -15.80
N ALA A 2 -12.13 -5.61 -14.65
CA ALA A 2 -11.24 -6.65 -14.07
C ALA A 2 -11.91 -8.01 -13.76
N LEU A 3 -13.24 -8.05 -13.68
CA LEU A 3 -14.04 -9.25 -13.39
C LEU A 3 -14.95 -9.67 -14.56
N GLU A 4 -14.73 -9.10 -15.73
CA GLU A 4 -15.50 -9.42 -16.93
C GLU A 4 -15.25 -10.86 -17.38
N GLY A 5 -16.33 -11.64 -17.52
CA GLY A 5 -16.24 -13.06 -17.88
C GLY A 5 -15.80 -14.00 -16.74
N VAL A 6 -15.61 -13.50 -15.52
CA VAL A 6 -15.33 -14.33 -14.34
C VAL A 6 -16.64 -14.97 -13.85
N PRO A 7 -16.71 -16.30 -13.64
CA PRO A 7 -17.90 -16.98 -13.14
C PRO A 7 -18.32 -16.50 -11.75
N GLN A 8 -19.63 -16.40 -11.49
CA GLN A 8 -20.20 -15.86 -10.25
C GLN A 8 -19.97 -16.74 -9.00
N ASP A 9 -19.62 -18.01 -9.20
CA ASP A 9 -19.26 -18.98 -8.17
C ASP A 9 -17.77 -18.99 -7.83
N THR A 10 -16.96 -18.19 -8.55
CA THR A 10 -15.52 -18.04 -8.28
C THR A 10 -15.30 -17.57 -6.85
N GLU A 11 -14.37 -18.20 -6.14
CA GLU A 11 -13.93 -17.75 -4.82
C GLU A 11 -13.14 -16.45 -4.94
N ILE A 12 -13.63 -15.40 -4.28
CA ILE A 12 -13.00 -14.07 -4.25
C ILE A 12 -12.62 -13.76 -2.81
N LEU A 13 -11.32 -13.55 -2.56
CA LEU A 13 -10.83 -13.00 -1.29
C LEU A 13 -10.39 -11.55 -1.50
N THR A 14 -11.01 -10.62 -0.76
CA THR A 14 -10.61 -9.22 -0.79
C THR A 14 -9.77 -8.85 0.44
N TYR A 15 -8.84 -7.92 0.27
CA TYR A 15 -8.05 -7.36 1.37
C TYR A 15 -7.74 -5.89 1.14
N CYS A 16 -7.55 -5.16 2.22
CA CYS A 16 -7.03 -3.80 2.23
C CYS A 16 -6.26 -3.56 3.53
N THR A 17 -5.72 -2.37 3.76
CA THR A 17 -4.90 -2.06 4.95
C THR A 17 -5.58 -2.49 6.27
N GLY A 18 -6.84 -2.12 6.49
CA GLY A 18 -7.57 -2.37 7.75
C GLY A 18 -8.97 -2.98 7.61
N GLY A 19 -9.31 -3.55 6.46
CA GLY A 19 -10.60 -4.24 6.22
C GLY A 19 -11.78 -3.37 5.79
N ILE A 20 -11.88 -2.09 6.20
CA ILE A 20 -13.10 -1.28 5.96
C ILE A 20 -13.50 -1.10 4.49
N ARG A 21 -12.55 -1.07 3.55
CA ARG A 21 -12.85 -1.01 2.11
C ARG A 21 -13.38 -2.33 1.57
N CYS A 22 -12.95 -3.45 2.14
CA CYS A 22 -13.41 -4.79 1.77
C CYS A 22 -14.87 -4.99 2.13
N GLU A 23 -15.34 -4.46 3.27
CA GLU A 23 -16.76 -4.52 3.64
C GLU A 23 -17.66 -3.92 2.55
N LYS A 24 -17.30 -2.73 2.06
CA LYS A 24 -18.05 -2.05 0.98
C LYS A 24 -17.89 -2.76 -0.36
N ALA A 25 -16.67 -3.18 -0.70
CA ALA A 25 -16.39 -3.86 -1.96
C ALA A 25 -17.13 -5.21 -2.04
N ASN A 26 -17.14 -5.98 -0.96
CA ASN A 26 -17.84 -7.27 -0.90
C ASN A 26 -19.35 -7.08 -1.00
N ALA A 27 -19.92 -6.07 -0.33
CA ALA A 27 -21.33 -5.74 -0.51
C ALA A 27 -21.67 -5.47 -1.97
N TYR A 28 -20.85 -4.69 -2.68
CA TYR A 28 -21.02 -4.45 -4.12
C TYR A 28 -20.89 -5.73 -4.97
N LEU A 29 -19.85 -6.54 -4.72
CA LEU A 29 -19.63 -7.81 -5.44
C LEU A 29 -20.83 -8.76 -5.28
N ILE A 30 -21.42 -8.82 -4.09
CA ILE A 30 -22.55 -9.70 -3.80
C ILE A 30 -23.86 -9.12 -4.34
N GLN A 31 -24.16 -7.87 -4.00
CA GLN A 31 -25.48 -7.26 -4.23
C GLN A 31 -25.67 -6.79 -5.68
N GLU A 32 -24.64 -6.20 -6.27
CA GLU A 32 -24.73 -5.58 -7.60
C GLU A 32 -24.17 -6.50 -8.69
N MET A 33 -23.09 -7.23 -8.39
CA MET A 33 -22.43 -8.10 -9.38
C MET A 33 -22.86 -9.57 -9.33
N GLY A 34 -23.49 -10.03 -8.23
CA GLY A 34 -24.07 -11.38 -8.11
C GLY A 34 -23.11 -12.50 -7.68
N TYR A 35 -21.93 -12.15 -7.14
CA TYR A 35 -20.96 -13.15 -6.68
C TYR A 35 -21.40 -13.76 -5.35
N ASN A 36 -21.29 -15.09 -5.25
CA ASN A 36 -21.82 -15.83 -4.10
C ASN A 36 -20.73 -16.35 -3.16
N ASN A 37 -19.47 -16.36 -3.60
CA ASN A 37 -18.34 -16.88 -2.83
C ASN A 37 -17.29 -15.78 -2.58
N VAL A 38 -17.67 -14.78 -1.77
CA VAL A 38 -16.83 -13.60 -1.49
C VAL A 38 -16.47 -13.53 -0.01
N GLY A 39 -15.17 -13.57 0.28
CA GLY A 39 -14.59 -13.41 1.60
C GLY A 39 -13.76 -12.12 1.73
N ALA A 40 -13.48 -11.71 2.97
CA ALA A 40 -12.56 -10.62 3.27
C ALA A 40 -11.52 -11.06 4.30
N LEU A 41 -10.29 -10.58 4.15
CA LEU A 41 -9.26 -10.72 5.17
C LEU A 41 -9.66 -9.92 6.42
N LYS A 42 -10.09 -10.62 7.47
CA LYS A 42 -10.58 -10.00 8.71
C LYS A 42 -9.53 -9.08 9.32
N GLY A 43 -9.87 -7.80 9.48
CA GLY A 43 -8.97 -6.76 9.99
C GLY A 43 -7.87 -6.31 9.02
N GLY A 44 -7.89 -6.79 7.78
CA GLY A 44 -6.96 -6.40 6.73
C GLY A 44 -5.50 -6.84 6.96
N ILE A 45 -4.60 -6.22 6.22
CA ILE A 45 -3.16 -6.52 6.23
C ILE A 45 -2.56 -6.28 7.63
N VAL A 46 -3.02 -5.26 8.36
CA VAL A 46 -2.54 -4.95 9.71
C VAL A 46 -2.78 -6.11 10.67
N ASN A 47 -4.00 -6.64 10.70
CA ASN A 47 -4.33 -7.79 11.55
C ASN A 47 -3.65 -9.08 11.07
N TYR A 48 -3.53 -9.27 9.76
CA TYR A 48 -2.80 -10.40 9.18
C TYR A 48 -1.33 -10.43 9.62
N HIS A 49 -0.65 -9.28 9.60
CA HIS A 49 0.74 -9.19 10.03
C HIS A 49 0.90 -9.60 11.50
N GLN A 50 0.04 -9.08 12.39
CA GLN A 50 0.05 -9.47 13.81
C GLN A 50 -0.20 -10.97 13.97
N TYR A 51 -1.22 -11.50 13.29
CA TYR A 51 -1.56 -12.93 13.34
C TYR A 51 -0.38 -13.81 12.88
N ALA A 52 0.29 -13.44 11.79
CA ALA A 52 1.45 -14.18 11.29
C ALA A 52 2.60 -14.17 12.30
N GLN A 53 2.88 -13.03 12.94
CA GLN A 53 3.89 -12.91 14.00
C GLN A 53 3.54 -13.77 15.21
N ASP A 54 2.32 -13.64 15.74
CA ASP A 54 1.86 -14.37 16.94
C ASP A 54 1.89 -15.89 16.75
N LYS A 55 1.63 -16.34 15.51
CA LYS A 55 1.64 -17.76 15.14
C LYS A 55 2.97 -18.25 14.56
N ASN A 56 3.97 -17.38 14.48
CA ASN A 56 5.29 -17.66 13.91
C ASN A 56 5.20 -18.24 12.48
N LEU A 57 4.30 -17.67 11.66
CA LEU A 57 4.04 -18.06 10.28
C LEU A 57 4.87 -17.20 9.31
N THR A 58 5.28 -17.81 8.20
CA THR A 58 5.85 -17.06 7.07
C THR A 58 4.75 -16.22 6.41
N SER A 59 4.95 -14.90 6.39
CA SER A 59 4.06 -13.96 5.70
C SER A 59 4.12 -14.16 4.19
N ALA A 60 2.96 -14.16 3.53
CA ALA A 60 2.82 -14.10 2.08
C ALA A 60 2.82 -12.66 1.55
N PHE A 61 2.65 -11.66 2.44
CA PHE A 61 2.75 -10.26 2.09
C PHE A 61 4.22 -9.85 1.96
N LEU A 62 4.55 -9.20 0.85
CA LEU A 62 5.91 -8.76 0.52
C LEU A 62 6.07 -7.24 0.73
N GLY A 63 7.18 -6.84 1.34
CA GLY A 63 7.54 -5.43 1.53
C GLY A 63 6.71 -4.64 2.54
N VAL A 64 6.40 -3.37 2.21
CA VAL A 64 5.81 -2.38 3.13
C VAL A 64 4.33 -2.16 2.83
N ASN A 65 3.49 -2.29 3.85
CA ASN A 65 2.07 -1.94 3.78
C ASN A 65 1.89 -0.44 4.03
N HIS A 66 1.30 0.29 3.08
CA HIS A 66 1.03 1.71 3.25
C HIS A 66 -0.02 1.96 4.35
N VAL A 67 0.29 2.90 5.25
CA VAL A 67 -0.62 3.39 6.29
C VAL A 67 -0.82 4.90 6.15
N PHE A 68 -2.05 5.35 6.42
CA PHE A 68 -2.49 6.73 6.17
C PHE A 68 -2.27 7.64 7.38
N ASP A 69 -1.07 7.58 7.95
CA ASP A 69 -0.60 8.45 9.03
C ASP A 69 0.89 8.76 8.87
N GLN A 70 1.48 9.45 9.85
CA GLN A 70 2.87 9.90 9.81
C GLN A 70 3.91 8.77 9.68
N ARG A 71 3.54 7.52 9.96
CA ARG A 71 4.44 6.37 9.78
C ARG A 71 4.70 6.07 8.31
N MET A 72 3.79 6.47 7.41
CA MET A 72 3.80 6.27 5.95
C MET A 72 3.77 4.81 5.48
N GLY A 73 4.35 3.88 6.25
CA GLY A 73 4.33 2.46 5.96
C GLY A 73 4.57 1.64 7.22
N GLN A 74 4.07 0.41 7.20
CA GLN A 74 4.38 -0.63 8.15
C GLN A 74 5.15 -1.74 7.43
N ARG A 75 6.35 -2.06 7.91
CA ARG A 75 7.15 -3.18 7.41
C ARG A 75 6.41 -4.49 7.71
N VAL A 76 6.06 -5.26 6.67
CA VAL A 76 5.37 -6.55 6.81
C VAL A 76 6.25 -7.69 6.29
N GLY A 77 6.79 -7.55 5.08
CA GLY A 77 7.83 -8.39 4.49
C GLY A 77 9.19 -7.69 4.45
N GLN A 78 10.26 -8.45 4.18
CA GLN A 78 11.63 -7.93 4.15
C GLN A 78 12.08 -7.46 2.75
N GLU A 79 11.25 -7.72 1.75
CA GLU A 79 11.52 -7.42 0.36
C GLU A 79 11.44 -5.92 0.09
N ILE A 80 12.43 -5.39 -0.61
CA ILE A 80 12.39 -4.03 -1.15
C ILE A 80 11.82 -4.14 -2.57
N LEU A 81 10.58 -3.68 -2.76
CA LEU A 81 9.83 -3.84 -4.02
C LEU A 81 9.87 -2.61 -4.94
N SER A 82 10.55 -1.55 -4.52
CA SER A 82 10.64 -0.30 -5.26
C SER A 82 12.08 0.22 -5.31
N ASN A 83 12.25 1.25 -6.14
CA ASN A 83 13.50 1.98 -6.28
C ASN A 83 13.27 3.44 -5.95
N CYS A 84 14.30 4.11 -5.46
CA CYS A 84 14.34 5.56 -5.33
C CYS A 84 14.05 6.22 -6.68
N GLU A 85 13.08 7.12 -6.71
CA GLU A 85 12.66 7.77 -7.97
C GLU A 85 13.72 8.73 -8.53
N PHE A 86 14.74 9.08 -7.75
CA PHE A 86 15.76 10.06 -8.14
C PHE A 86 17.09 9.46 -8.59
N CYS A 87 17.48 8.31 -8.06
CA CYS A 87 18.75 7.66 -8.41
C CYS A 87 18.63 6.18 -8.77
N GLY A 88 17.44 5.59 -8.65
CA GLY A 88 17.18 4.21 -9.05
C GLY A 88 17.69 3.13 -8.10
N VAL A 89 18.36 3.47 -7.00
CA VAL A 89 18.76 2.48 -5.98
C VAL A 89 17.55 1.88 -5.30
N ALA A 90 17.62 0.59 -4.94
CA ALA A 90 16.58 -0.08 -4.18
C ALA A 90 16.22 0.71 -2.91
N SER A 91 14.95 1.05 -2.77
CA SER A 91 14.41 1.76 -1.61
C SER A 91 12.90 1.58 -1.59
N ASP A 92 12.32 1.44 -0.41
CA ASP A 92 10.88 1.40 -0.14
C ASP A 92 10.47 2.45 0.89
N VAL A 93 11.36 3.43 1.12
CA VAL A 93 11.09 4.57 1.96
C VAL A 93 10.18 5.52 1.21
N GLN A 94 8.90 5.42 1.53
CA GLN A 94 7.86 6.31 1.05
C GLN A 94 7.81 7.56 1.94
N THR A 95 7.90 8.73 1.32
CA THR A 95 7.83 10.03 2.00
C THR A 95 6.98 11.01 1.20
N ASP A 96 6.58 12.09 1.85
CA ASP A 96 6.03 13.27 1.19
C ASP A 96 7.12 14.34 1.04
N CYS A 97 6.96 15.23 0.07
CA CYS A 97 7.83 16.38 -0.15
C CYS A 97 7.88 17.25 1.10
N ALA A 98 9.09 17.54 1.60
CA ALA A 98 9.29 18.39 2.78
C ALA A 98 8.81 19.84 2.56
N ASN A 99 8.81 20.33 1.32
CA ASN A 99 8.29 21.67 1.01
C ASN A 99 6.75 21.71 1.08
N SER A 100 6.22 22.36 2.11
CA SER A 100 4.78 22.55 2.33
C SER A 100 4.10 23.37 1.23
N ALA A 101 4.85 24.24 0.54
CA ALA A 101 4.41 25.04 -0.60
C ALA A 101 4.69 24.38 -1.95
N CYS A 102 4.99 23.06 -1.98
CA CYS A 102 5.21 22.33 -3.23
C CYS A 102 4.04 22.54 -4.21
N PRO A 103 4.30 23.01 -5.46
CA PRO A 103 3.25 23.31 -6.42
C PRO A 103 2.61 22.05 -7.01
N ARG A 104 3.19 20.87 -6.77
CA ARG A 104 2.63 19.61 -7.27
C ARG A 104 1.33 19.26 -6.55
N PRO A 105 0.37 18.61 -7.25
CA PRO A 105 -0.81 18.02 -6.62
C PRO A 105 -0.41 17.12 -5.45
N PHE A 106 -1.24 17.04 -4.41
CA PHE A 106 -0.93 16.25 -3.21
C PHE A 106 -0.54 14.80 -3.53
N ALA A 107 -1.22 14.18 -4.51
CA ALA A 107 -0.90 12.83 -4.98
C ALA A 107 0.51 12.69 -5.59
N MET A 108 1.08 13.78 -6.10
CA MET A 108 2.43 13.83 -6.70
C MET A 108 3.49 14.39 -5.75
N ARG A 109 3.12 14.69 -4.49
CA ARG A 109 4.07 15.06 -3.43
C ARG A 109 4.65 13.84 -2.74
N ARG A 110 4.05 12.67 -2.95
CA ARG A 110 4.43 11.40 -2.36
C ARG A 110 5.30 10.61 -3.32
N PHE A 111 6.44 10.13 -2.84
CA PHE A 111 7.40 9.43 -3.68
C PHE A 111 8.29 8.50 -2.84
N ILE A 112 9.04 7.64 -3.52
CA ILE A 112 10.08 6.79 -2.92
C ILE A 112 11.43 7.50 -2.98
N GLN A 113 12.08 7.69 -1.82
CA GLN A 113 13.38 8.38 -1.73
C GLN A 113 14.34 7.65 -0.80
N CYS A 114 15.52 7.30 -1.29
CA CYS A 114 16.59 6.77 -0.43
C CYS A 114 17.20 7.88 0.45
N GLY A 115 17.87 7.49 1.54
CA GLY A 115 18.49 8.43 2.48
C GLY A 115 19.48 9.41 1.84
N GLU A 116 20.27 8.97 0.85
CA GLU A 116 21.22 9.86 0.14
C GLU A 116 20.51 10.94 -0.67
N CYS A 117 19.43 10.58 -1.37
CA CYS A 117 18.64 11.57 -2.12
C CYS A 117 17.85 12.48 -1.19
N ALA A 118 17.38 11.97 -0.05
CA ALA A 118 16.73 12.78 0.98
C ALA A 118 17.69 13.84 1.54
N ALA A 119 18.95 13.47 1.83
CA ALA A 119 19.97 14.42 2.25
C ALA A 119 20.31 15.44 1.16
N ARG A 120 20.46 15.00 -0.09
CA ARG A 120 20.79 15.87 -1.23
C ARG A 120 19.67 16.83 -1.61
N LEU A 121 18.41 16.42 -1.46
CA LEU A 121 17.23 17.20 -1.85
C LEU A 121 16.50 17.83 -0.65
N GLU A 122 17.05 17.74 0.56
CA GLU A 122 16.42 18.23 1.80
C GLU A 122 15.00 17.67 2.02
N GLY A 123 14.76 16.42 1.61
CA GLY A 123 13.45 15.77 1.61
C GLY A 123 12.48 16.28 0.54
N GLY A 124 12.95 17.16 -0.36
CA GLY A 124 12.19 17.70 -1.47
C GLY A 124 12.03 16.72 -2.64
N CYS A 125 10.99 16.94 -3.45
CA CYS A 125 10.68 16.14 -4.63
C CYS A 125 11.42 16.59 -5.91
N CYS A 126 12.17 17.69 -5.85
CA CYS A 126 12.97 18.29 -6.92
C CYS A 126 13.85 19.42 -6.35
N ALA A 127 14.76 19.97 -7.17
CA ALA A 127 15.61 21.08 -6.78
C ALA A 127 14.85 22.36 -6.38
N GLY A 128 13.68 22.64 -6.97
CA GLY A 128 12.84 23.78 -6.57
C GLY A 128 12.05 23.56 -5.28
N CYS A 129 12.18 22.39 -4.65
CA CYS A 129 11.58 22.04 -3.37
C CYS A 129 12.62 21.69 -2.30
N GLN A 130 13.90 21.92 -2.59
CA GLN A 130 14.94 22.06 -1.58
C GLN A 130 14.67 23.33 -0.76
#